data_AF-A0A946KND5-F1
#
_entry.id   AF-A0A946KND5-F1
#
_cell.length_a   1.000
_cell.length_b   1.000
_cell.length_c   1.000
_cell.angle_alpha   90.00
_cell.angle_beta   90.00
_cell.angle_gamma   90.00
#
_symmetry.space_group_name_H-M   'P 1'
#
loop_
_entity.id
_entity.type
_entity.pdbx_description
1 polymer ?
#
loop_
_entity_poly.entity_id
_entity_poly.type
_entity_poly.pdbx_seq_one_letter_code
_entity_poly.pdbx_strand_id
1 'polypeptide(L)' 'ALMSHAVIVARELAIPCVIALEGATDLIPDGAMIEVDGTAGTVTLIET' A
#
# COMPACT_ATOMS: atom_id res chain seq x y z
N ALA A 1 -3.64 11.72 2.12
CA ALA A 1 -3.34 12.68 3.22
C ALA A 1 -2.15 12.18 4.01
N LEU A 2 -1.08 12.98 4.14
CA LEU A 2 0.18 12.59 4.81
C LEU A 2 0.03 12.31 6.33
N MET A 3 -1.11 12.66 6.93
CA MET A 3 -1.44 12.41 8.34
C MET A 3 -2.76 11.65 8.47
N SER A 4 -2.91 10.54 7.73
CA SER A 4 -4.04 9.64 7.92
C SER A 4 -3.80 8.66 9.07
N HIS A 5 -4.88 8.13 9.65
CA HIS A 5 -4.80 7.08 10.66
C HIS A 5 -3.94 5.89 10.19
N ALA A 6 -4.08 5.49 8.92
CA ALA A 6 -3.31 4.40 8.33
C ALA A 6 -1.79 4.67 8.34
N VAL A 7 -1.35 5.89 8.01
CA VAL A 7 0.09 6.24 7.98
C VAL A 7 0.70 6.25 9.37
N ILE A 8 -0.03 6.76 10.36
CA ILE A 8 0.45 6.80 11.76
C ILE A 8 0.65 5.38 12.28
N VAL A 9 -0.36 4.53 12.16
CA VAL A 9 -0.31 3.14 12.64
C VAL A 9 0.77 2.34 11.90
N ALA A 10 0.91 2.49 10.58
CA ALA A 10 1.95 1.81 9.82
C ALA A 10 3.37 2.16 10.31
N ARG A 11 3.61 3.43 10.65
CA ARG A 11 4.89 3.90 11.18
C ARG A 11 5.18 3.36 12.58
N GLU A 12 4.16 3.29 13.44
CA GLU A 12 4.28 2.71 14.79
C GLU A 12 4.62 1.21 14.74
N LEU A 13 4.07 0.49 13.75
CA LEU A 13 4.30 -0.94 13.57
C LEU A 13 5.55 -1.27 12.72
N ALA A 14 6.26 -0.26 12.21
CA ALA A 14 7.38 -0.42 11.28
C ALA A 14 7.03 -1.24 10.02
N ILE A 15 5.81 -1.06 9.50
CA ILE A 15 5.32 -1.73 8.29
C ILE A 15 5.34 -0.74 7.11
N PRO A 16 5.87 -1.12 5.93
CA PRO A 16 5.82 -0.28 4.74
C PRO A 16 4.36 -0.01 4.33
N CYS A 17 4.05 1.24 3.99
CA CYS A 17 2.70 1.66 3.65
C CYS A 17 2.73 2.68 2.52
N VAL A 18 1.92 2.46 1.48
CA VAL A 18 1.66 3.40 0.39
C VAL A 18 0.17 3.72 0.40
N ILE A 19 -0.16 5.01 0.31
CA ILE A 19 -1.55 5.50 0.37
C ILE A 19 -1.88 6.38 -0.82
N ALA A 20 -3.18 6.60 -1.06
CA ALA A 20 -3.68 7.40 -2.17
C ALA A 20 -3.33 6.83 -3.57
N LEU A 21 -3.23 5.51 -3.70
CA LEU A 21 -3.32 4.88 -5.02
C LEU A 21 -4.75 5.04 -5.55
N GLU A 22 -4.86 5.72 -6.69
CA GLU A 22 -6.13 5.88 -7.39
C GLU A 22 -6.63 4.53 -7.92
N GLY A 23 -7.89 4.19 -7.65
CA GLY A 23 -8.50 2.94 -8.12
C GLY A 23 -7.85 1.65 -7.61
N ALA A 24 -7.04 1.70 -6.55
CA ALA A 24 -6.23 0.54 -6.11
C ALA A 24 -7.08 -0.72 -5.87
N THR A 25 -8.27 -0.56 -5.28
CA THR A 25 -9.19 -1.65 -4.98
C THR A 25 -9.85 -2.25 -6.22
N ASP A 26 -9.90 -1.51 -7.33
CA ASP A 26 -10.39 -2.03 -8.61
C ASP A 26 -9.27 -2.72 -9.42
N LEU A 27 -8.03 -2.28 -9.20
CA LEU A 27 -6.82 -2.77 -9.89
C LEU A 27 -6.23 -4.03 -9.24
N ILE A 28 -6.41 -4.21 -7.94
CA ILE A 28 -5.82 -5.31 -7.17
C ILE A 28 -6.94 -6.31 -6.83
N PRO A 29 -6.95 -7.51 -7.46
CA PRO A 29 -7.94 -8.52 -7.17
C PRO A 29 -7.76 -9.12 -5.77
N ASP A 30 -8.86 -9.59 -5.19
CA ASP A 30 -8.80 -10.34 -3.93
C ASP A 30 -7.94 -11.59 -4.09
N GLY A 31 -7.02 -11.82 -3.15
CA GLY A 31 -6.09 -12.95 -3.18
C GLY A 31 -4.80 -12.71 -3.96
N ALA A 32 -4.68 -11.60 -4.68
CA ALA A 32 -3.47 -11.27 -5.42
C ALA A 32 -2.25 -11.05 -4.50
N MET A 33 -1.09 -11.48 -4.97
CA MET A 33 0.20 -11.21 -4.33
C MET A 33 0.76 -9.88 -4.85
N ILE A 34 1.08 -8.96 -3.93
CA ILE A 34 1.64 -7.65 -4.25
C ILE A 34 2.96 -7.41 -3.51
N GLU A 35 3.85 -6.65 -4.15
CA GLU A 35 5.02 -6.04 -3.50
C GLU A 35 4.73 -4.58 -3.19
N VAL A 36 5.10 -4.13 -2.00
CA VAL A 36 4.89 -2.76 -1.52
C VAL A 36 6.24 -2.14 -1.17
N ASP A 37 6.63 -1.10 -1.90
CA ASP A 37 7.80 -0.28 -1.57
C ASP A 37 7.33 1.05 -0.94
N GLY A 38 7.40 1.11 0.39
CA GLY A 38 7.04 2.31 1.16
C GLY A 38 8.05 3.47 1.03
N THR A 39 9.24 3.24 0.46
CA THR A 39 10.26 4.27 0.24
C THR A 39 10.06 4.94 -1.12
N ALA A 40 9.92 4.14 -2.18
CA ALA A 40 9.63 4.64 -3.53
C ALA A 40 8.17 5.10 -3.69
N GLY A 41 7.27 4.62 -2.82
CA GLY A 41 5.84 4.93 -2.89
C GLY A 41 5.12 4.13 -3.98
N THR A 42 5.59 2.92 -4.28
CA THR A 42 5.09 2.09 -5.38
C THR A 42 4.51 0.78 -4.89
N VAL A 43 3.52 0.26 -5.61
CA VAL A 43 2.93 -1.06 -5.40
C VAL A 43 2.96 -1.81 -6.73
N THR A 44 3.42 -3.06 -6.70
CA THR A 44 3.58 -3.90 -7.90
C THR A 44 2.81 -5.19 -7.73
N LEU A 45 2.00 -5.57 -8.74
CA LEU A 45 1.32 -6.86 -8.78
C LEU A 45 2.31 -7.94 -9.21
N ILE A 46 2.44 -9.02 -8.43
CA ILE A 46 3.38 -10.12 -8.68
C ILE A 46 2.65 -11.35 -9.23
N GLU A 47 1.53 -11.72 -8.60
CA GLU A 47 0.70 -12.87 -8.98
C GLU A 47 -0.76 -12.54 -8.67
N THR A 48 -1.70 -13.13 -9.42
CA THR A 48 -3.15 -12.91 -9.27
C THR A 48 -3.86 -14.19 -8.88
#